data_AF-A0A507R5H3-F1
#
_entry.id   AF-A0A507R5H3-F1
#
_cell.length_a   1.000
_cell.length_b   1.000
_cell.length_c   1.000
_cell.angle_alpha   90.00
_cell.angle_beta   90.00
_cell.angle_gamma   90.00
#
_symmetry.space_group_name_H-M   'P 1'
#
loop_
_entity.id
_entity.type
_entity.pdbx_description
1 polymer ?
#
loop_
_entity_poly.entity_id
_entity_poly.type
_entity_poly.pdbx_seq_one_letter_code
_entity_poly.pdbx_strand_id
1 'polypeptide(L)'
;MFRCGCRLMRVVGGYDVPVPHGFVVANAQDAKSVVAAIGAPSVLKSQILAGGRGKGKFDSDGKGGVRIVTTPKEAFVNASEMLGHYLTAKQTPPNGLLVKKLYIYK
;
A
#
# COMPACT_ATOMS: atom_id res chain seq x y z
N MET A 1 5.41 18.06 -11.38
CA MET A 1 4.39 18.75 -10.55
C MET A 1 3.42 17.69 -10.01
N PHE A 2 3.85 16.83 -9.08
CA PHE A 2 3.02 15.76 -8.52
C PHE A 2 2.19 16.30 -7.36
N ARG A 3 1.11 17.01 -7.67
CA ARG A 3 0.08 17.35 -6.69
C ARG A 3 -0.87 16.16 -6.57
N CYS A 4 -0.62 15.31 -5.57
CA CYS A 4 -1.71 14.55 -4.95
C CYS A 4 -1.34 14.24 -3.51
N GLY A 5 -1.58 15.20 -2.63
CA GLY A 5 -1.45 15.01 -1.19
C GLY A 5 -2.45 13.96 -0.73
N CYS A 6 -1.95 12.76 -0.46
CA CYS A 6 -2.69 11.83 0.38
C CYS A 6 -2.57 12.33 1.82
N ARG A 7 -3.53 13.20 2.19
CA ARG A 7 -3.65 13.84 3.50
C ARG A 7 -3.98 12.79 4.55
N LEU A 8 -2.99 12.08 5.07
CA LEU A 8 -3.18 11.22 6.25
C LEU A 8 -1.93 11.16 7.15
N MET A 9 -1.42 12.34 7.53
CA MET A 9 -0.68 12.56 8.78
C MET A 9 -0.51 14.08 8.96
N ARG A 10 -1.56 14.78 9.39
CA ARG A 10 -1.45 16.19 9.82
C ARG A 10 -2.13 16.36 11.17
N VAL A 11 -1.75 15.54 12.14
CA VAL A 11 -2.06 15.77 13.56
C VAL A 11 -0.90 15.25 14.39
N VAL A 12 0.27 15.89 14.30
CA VAL A 12 1.16 16.08 15.45
C VAL A 12 1.90 17.39 15.18
N GLY A 13 1.38 18.49 15.71
CA GLY A 13 2.16 19.71 15.85
C GLY A 13 3.10 19.54 17.02
N GLY A 14 4.42 19.59 16.78
CA GLY A 14 5.41 19.85 17.83
C GLY A 14 6.40 18.73 18.18
N TYR A 15 6.32 17.54 17.58
CA TYR A 15 7.31 16.49 17.81
C TYR A 15 7.97 16.08 16.48
N ASP A 16 9.28 16.33 16.39
CA ASP A 16 10.15 15.89 15.29
C ASP A 16 10.28 14.36 15.34
N VAL A 17 9.24 13.67 14.89
CA VAL A 17 9.24 12.22 14.76
C VAL A 17 9.60 11.90 13.32
N PRO A 18 10.73 11.21 13.05
CA PRO A 18 11.11 10.84 11.69
C PRO A 18 10.10 9.81 11.16
N VAL A 19 9.21 10.27 10.29
CA VAL A 19 8.30 9.40 9.54
C VAL A 19 8.98 8.95 8.24
N PRO A 20 8.98 7.65 7.93
CA PRO A 20 9.55 7.18 6.68
C PRO A 20 8.79 7.79 5.50
N HIS A 21 9.54 8.30 4.51
CA HIS A 21 8.98 8.82 3.28
C HIS A 21 8.24 7.70 2.55
N GLY A 22 6.92 7.80 2.51
CA GLY A 22 6.08 6.90 1.74
C GLY A 22 5.24 7.63 0.71
N PHE A 23 4.91 6.91 -0.35
CA PHE A 23 4.14 7.39 -1.49
C PHE A 23 2.85 6.60 -1.60
N VAL A 24 1.76 7.30 -1.92
CA VAL A 24 0.48 6.66 -2.24
C VAL A 24 0.35 6.55 -3.74
N VAL A 25 0.08 5.34 -4.22
CA VAL A 25 -0.12 5.05 -5.64
C VAL A 25 -1.50 4.45 -5.85
N ALA A 26 -2.12 4.79 -6.98
CA ALA A 26 -3.39 4.22 -7.43
C ALA A 26 -3.23 3.31 -8.67
N ASN A 27 -2.04 3.30 -9.29
CA ASN A 27 -1.73 2.52 -10.49
C ASN A 27 -0.51 1.63 -10.26
N ALA A 28 -0.47 0.48 -10.93
CA ALA A 28 0.68 -0.43 -10.89
C ALA A 28 1.94 0.18 -11.55
N GLN A 29 1.77 1.00 -12.59
CA GLN A 29 2.88 1.71 -13.24
C GLN A 29 3.58 2.68 -12.27
N ASP A 30 2.79 3.42 -11.49
CA ASP A 30 3.31 4.36 -10.49
C ASP A 30 4.05 3.62 -9.38
N ALA A 31 3.56 2.43 -8.98
CA ALA A 31 4.24 1.60 -8.00
C ALA A 31 5.67 1.22 -8.44
N LYS A 32 5.83 0.85 -9.71
CA LYS A 32 7.15 0.54 -10.29
C LYS A 32 8.09 1.75 -10.26
N SER A 33 7.61 2.92 -10.67
CA SER A 33 8.39 4.15 -10.69
C SER A 33 8.82 4.60 -9.29
N VAL A 34 7.93 4.47 -8.30
CA VAL A 34 8.23 4.78 -6.90
C VAL A 34 9.29 3.83 -6.34
N VAL A 35 9.15 2.53 -6.54
CA VAL A 35 10.14 1.55 -6.05
C VAL A 35 11.49 1.74 -6.75
N ALA A 36 11.49 2.07 -8.05
CA ALA A 36 12.70 2.40 -8.78
C ALA A 36 13.38 3.67 -8.24
N ALA A 37 12.60 4.68 -7.82
CA ALA A 37 13.13 5.90 -7.20
C ALA A 37 13.66 5.68 -5.78
N ILE A 38 13.07 4.77 -5.01
CA ILE A 38 13.54 4.41 -3.66
C ILE A 38 14.85 3.61 -3.73
N GLY A 39 14.97 2.70 -4.69
CA GLY A 39 16.19 1.89 -4.91
C GLY A 39 16.54 0.95 -3.74
N ALA A 40 15.58 0.63 -2.88
CA ALA A 40 15.75 -0.19 -1.68
C ALA A 40 14.52 -1.10 -1.47
N PRO A 41 14.64 -2.19 -0.69
CA PRO A 41 13.50 -3.02 -0.30
C PRO A 41 12.38 -2.14 0.25
N SER A 42 11.23 -2.19 -0.41
CA SER A 42 10.07 -1.34 -0.13
C SER A 42 8.91 -2.21 0.31
N VAL A 43 8.08 -1.67 1.20
CA VAL A 43 6.89 -2.33 1.70
C VAL A 43 5.65 -1.75 1.02
N LEU A 44 4.90 -2.60 0.35
CA LEU A 44 3.59 -2.31 -0.23
C LEU A 44 2.51 -2.61 0.82
N LYS A 45 1.77 -1.59 1.22
CA LYS A 45 0.61 -1.71 2.11
C LYS A 45 -0.66 -1.31 1.37
N SER A 46 -1.70 -2.13 1.47
CA SER A 46 -3.03 -1.72 1.03
C SER A 46 -3.63 -0.69 1.98
N GLN A 47 -4.12 0.42 1.41
CA GLN A 47 -4.77 1.47 2.20
C GLN A 47 -6.29 1.24 2.19
N ILE A 48 -6.72 0.30 3.03
CA ILE A 48 -8.14 0.03 3.31
C ILE A 48 -8.60 0.75 4.58
N LEU A 49 -9.88 1.12 4.62
CA LEU A 49 -10.57 1.68 5.80
C LEU A 49 -11.02 0.60 6.79
N ALA A 50 -10.25 -0.49 6.90
CA ALA A 50 -10.47 -1.53 7.89
C ALA A 50 -9.18 -1.85 8.66
N GLY A 51 -9.34 -2.10 9.96
CA GLY A 51 -8.29 -2.63 10.82
C GLY A 51 -7.93 -4.08 10.46
N GLY A 52 -6.73 -4.53 10.84
CA GLY A 52 -6.29 -5.91 10.59
C GLY A 52 -5.38 -6.13 9.36
N ARG A 53 -4.64 -5.10 8.95
CA ARG A 53 -3.77 -5.05 7.76
C ARG A 53 -2.81 -6.25 7.56
N GLY A 54 -2.36 -6.90 8.64
CA GLY A 54 -1.44 -8.04 8.58
C GLY A 54 -2.10 -9.42 8.41
N LYS A 55 -3.41 -9.55 8.63
CA LYS A 55 -4.16 -10.83 8.60
C LYS A 55 -5.30 -10.85 7.57
N GLY A 56 -5.46 -9.80 6.79
CA GLY A 56 -6.40 -9.78 5.67
C GLY A 56 -5.91 -10.67 4.53
N LYS A 57 -6.79 -11.54 4.03
CA LYS A 57 -6.51 -12.37 2.85
C LYS A 57 -7.07 -11.66 1.62
N PHE A 58 -6.27 -11.56 0.58
CA PHE A 58 -6.77 -11.20 -0.75
C PHE A 58 -7.44 -12.41 -1.40
N ASP A 59 -8.53 -12.15 -2.13
CA ASP A 59 -9.24 -13.17 -2.91
C ASP A 59 -8.35 -13.83 -3.98
N SER A 60 -7.38 -13.09 -4.53
CA SER A 60 -6.55 -13.54 -5.65
C SER A 60 -5.39 -14.47 -5.28
N ASP A 61 -4.76 -14.23 -4.13
CA ASP A 61 -3.51 -14.92 -3.74
C ASP A 61 -3.56 -15.56 -2.36
N GLY A 62 -4.55 -15.20 -1.53
CA GLY A 62 -4.58 -15.56 -0.11
C GLY A 62 -3.45 -14.94 0.75
N LYS A 63 -2.53 -14.17 0.13
CA LYS A 63 -1.43 -13.46 0.81
C LYS A 63 -1.94 -12.23 1.56
N GLY A 64 -1.14 -11.78 2.54
CA GLY A 64 -1.48 -10.68 3.45
C GLY A 64 -1.55 -9.31 2.78
N GLY A 65 -2.21 -8.35 3.46
CA GLY A 65 -2.35 -6.94 3.06
C GLY A 65 -1.03 -6.13 3.01
N VAL A 66 0.09 -6.76 3.36
CA VAL A 66 1.44 -6.19 3.41
C VAL A 66 2.38 -7.10 2.62
N ARG A 67 3.00 -6.57 1.56
CA ARG A 67 3.99 -7.29 0.74
C ARG A 67 5.31 -6.54 0.74
N ILE A 68 6.43 -7.26 0.84
CA ILE A 68 7.78 -6.70 0.74
C ILE A 68 8.26 -6.96 -0.67
N VAL A 69 8.75 -5.93 -1.35
CA VAL A 69 9.26 -6.01 -2.72
C VAL A 69 10.66 -5.47 -2.78
N THR A 70 11.53 -6.19 -3.49
CA THR A 70 12.94 -5.83 -3.63
C THR A 70 13.22 -5.28 -5.01
N THR A 71 12.49 -5.78 -6.02
CA THR A 71 12.67 -5.36 -7.41
C THR A 71 11.47 -4.54 -7.92
N PRO A 72 11.70 -3.59 -8.84
CA PRO A 72 10.62 -2.81 -9.44
C PRO A 72 9.66 -3.67 -10.28
N LYS A 73 10.12 -4.82 -10.81
CA LYS A 73 9.27 -5.78 -11.52
C LYS A 73 8.31 -6.49 -10.55
N GLU A 74 8.82 -6.97 -9.41
CA GLU A 74 7.97 -7.53 -8.35
C GLU A 74 6.97 -6.50 -7.84
N ALA A 75 7.38 -5.23 -7.70
CA ALA A 75 6.49 -4.17 -7.27
C ALA A 75 5.27 -4.01 -8.20
N PHE A 76 5.48 -4.09 -9.52
CA PHE A 76 4.41 -4.01 -10.50
C PHE A 76 3.43 -5.18 -10.40
N VAL A 77 3.95 -6.41 -10.34
CA VAL A 77 3.12 -7.64 -10.26
C VAL A 77 2.30 -7.62 -8.97
N ASN A 78 2.95 -7.41 -7.83
CA ASN A 78 2.28 -7.36 -6.54
C ASN A 78 1.27 -6.20 -6.47
N ALA A 79 1.58 -5.02 -7.03
CA ALA A 79 0.64 -3.91 -7.06
C ALA A 79 -0.58 -4.20 -7.94
N SER A 80 -0.39 -4.89 -9.07
CA SER A 80 -1.49 -5.30 -9.95
C SER A 80 -2.41 -6.32 -9.28
N GLU A 81 -1.86 -7.26 -8.51
CA GLU A 81 -2.62 -8.25 -7.74
C GLU A 81 -3.28 -7.68 -6.47
N MET A 82 -2.88 -6.49 -6.03
CA MET A 82 -3.49 -5.82 -4.89
C MET A 82 -4.52 -4.77 -5.32
N LEU A 83 -4.28 -4.02 -6.40
CA LEU A 83 -5.18 -2.98 -6.90
C LEU A 83 -6.39 -3.60 -7.61
N GLY A 84 -7.59 -3.16 -7.25
CA GLY A 84 -8.83 -3.68 -7.85
C GLY A 84 -9.32 -5.00 -7.26
N HIS A 85 -8.56 -5.59 -6.34
CA HIS A 85 -8.95 -6.82 -5.66
C HIS A 85 -9.60 -6.54 -4.29
N TYR A 86 -10.39 -7.50 -3.84
CA TYR A 86 -11.07 -7.45 -2.55
C TYR A 86 -10.20 -8.09 -1.48
N LEU A 87 -10.02 -7.36 -0.38
CA LEU A 87 -9.35 -7.85 0.81
C LEU A 87 -10.39 -8.16 1.88
N THR A 88 -10.37 -9.40 2.37
CA THR A 88 -11.25 -9.89 3.42
C THR A 88 -10.42 -10.17 4.68
N ALA A 89 -10.68 -9.40 5.72
CA ALA A 89 -10.13 -9.53 7.06
C ALA A 89 -11.22 -9.88 8.09
N LYS A 90 -10.80 -10.26 9.29
CA LYS A 90 -11.70 -10.62 10.40
C LYS A 90 -12.62 -9.46 10.86
N GLN A 91 -12.24 -8.21 10.56
CA GLN A 91 -12.97 -6.99 10.93
C GLN A 91 -13.68 -6.32 9.73
N THR A 92 -13.65 -6.92 8.54
CA THR A 92 -14.38 -6.44 7.36
C THR A 92 -15.66 -7.23 7.13
N PRO A 93 -16.66 -6.65 6.44
CA PRO A 93 -17.85 -7.39 6.00
C PRO A 93 -17.48 -8.58 5.08
N PRO A 94 -18.36 -9.58 4.96
CA PRO A 94 -18.11 -10.79 4.16
C PRO A 94 -17.84 -10.50 2.67
N ASN A 95 -18.31 -9.35 2.17
CA ASN A 95 -18.06 -8.90 0.80
C ASN A 95 -16.64 -8.34 0.57
N GLY A 96 -15.81 -8.25 1.62
CA GLY A 96 -14.47 -7.67 1.56
C GLY A 96 -14.47 -6.16 1.26
N LEU A 97 -13.28 -5.58 1.16
CA LEU A 97 -13.11 -4.18 0.75
C LEU A 97 -12.23 -4.09 -0.49
N LEU A 98 -12.68 -3.33 -1.47
CA LEU A 98 -11.93 -3.09 -2.69
C LEU A 98 -10.75 -2.15 -2.43
N VAL A 99 -9.56 -2.59 -2.81
CA VAL A 99 -8.33 -1.82 -2.66
C VAL A 99 -8.14 -0.89 -3.85
N LYS A 100 -8.33 0.42 -3.61
CA LYS A 100 -8.13 1.48 -4.62
C LYS A 100 -6.75 2.15 -4.56
N LYS A 101 -6.07 2.05 -3.42
CA LYS A 101 -4.84 2.78 -3.14
C LYS A 101 -3.86 1.90 -2.39
N LEU A 102 -2.59 2.00 -2.76
CA LEU A 102 -1.47 1.37 -2.08
C LEU A 102 -0.55 2.44 -1.51
N TYR A 103 0.01 2.15 -0.34
CA TYR A 103 1.04 2.94 0.30
C TYR A 103 2.36 2.19 0.20
N ILE A 104 3.36 2.83 -0.40
CA ILE A 104 4.71 2.29 -0.58
C ILE A 104 5.63 3.08 0.32
N TYR A 105 6.40 2.42 1.17
CA TYR A 105 7.39 3.10 2.01
C TYR A 105 8.64 2.22 2.18
N LYS A 106 9.75 2.87 2.52
CA LYS A 106 10.98 2.22 2.94
C LYS A 106 10.97 1.96 4.44
#